data_AF-D8PZ82-F1
#
_entry.id   AF-D8PZ82-F1
#
_cell.length_a   1.000
_cell.length_b   1.000
_cell.length_c   1.000
_cell.angle_alpha   90.00
_cell.angle_beta   90.00
_cell.angle_gamma   90.00
#
_symmetry.space_group_name_H-M   'P 1'
#
loop_
_entity.id
_entity.type
_entity.pdbx_description
1 polymer ?
#
loop_
_entity_poly.entity_id
_entity_poly.type
_entity_poly.pdbx_seq_one_letter_code
_entity_poly.pdbx_strand_id
1 'polypeptide(L)'
;MSFVKMSMFHWHVVDSQSFPLVVDEFPELAETGAYAADKVYTPDDVQEIVQYAAQLGIDVLVEIDMPGHTDIVSLSHPDWVACSQASPWSTYAAEPPSGQLRFTTPDVVDFASSLVKAVASKLSSSYFSTGGDEINTACFEQDEQFQKELNETGKTFDTALDAFIQDVHGTLHDINKTPVVWEEMVLDQNVTLSNDTIVIVWISSENAAKIAEKNFKIVHGPSDYFYLDCGSGGWIGNNPTGNSWCDPFKGWQHAYTFDPLANLTSEQATLVMGGQQLLWTEQNGPESLDSTVWPRAATSAETFWTATQPDGSALDVNTALPRLHEVRYRLLEKGIGAKALQPEWCALRPFLCNIEA
;
A
#
# COMPACT_ATOMS: atom_id res chain seq x y z
N MET A 1 -2.07 -14.72 7.98
CA MET A 1 -0.94 -13.93 8.53
C MET A 1 -0.24 -14.65 9.68
N SER A 2 -0.84 -14.77 10.87
CA SER A 2 -0.18 -15.36 12.06
C SER A 2 0.42 -16.76 11.84
N PHE A 3 -0.27 -17.66 11.13
CA PHE A 3 0.24 -19.02 10.83
C PHE A 3 1.57 -19.05 10.06
N VAL A 4 1.90 -17.97 9.35
CA VAL A 4 3.13 -17.83 8.57
C VAL A 4 4.05 -16.75 9.15
N LYS A 5 3.76 -16.25 10.36
CA LYS A 5 4.56 -15.26 11.11
C LYS A 5 4.70 -13.88 10.45
N MET A 6 3.73 -13.49 9.63
CA MET A 6 3.59 -12.07 9.26
C MET A 6 3.21 -11.27 10.50
N SER A 7 3.81 -10.08 10.66
CA SER A 7 3.69 -9.25 11.85
C SER A 7 3.11 -7.85 11.58
N MET A 8 2.81 -7.50 10.34
CA MET A 8 2.26 -6.19 9.97
C MET A 8 1.07 -6.38 9.04
N PHE A 9 -0.08 -5.80 9.40
CA PHE A 9 -1.21 -5.59 8.51
C PHE A 9 -1.22 -4.13 8.10
N HIS A 10 -0.80 -3.84 6.87
CA HIS A 10 -0.94 -2.54 6.25
C HIS A 10 -2.36 -2.43 5.67
N TRP A 11 -3.16 -1.56 6.25
CA TRP A 11 -4.54 -1.32 5.87
C TRP A 11 -4.68 0.02 5.15
N HIS A 12 -4.69 -0.04 3.82
CA HIS A 12 -5.13 1.04 2.94
C HIS A 12 -6.65 1.16 3.03
N VAL A 13 -7.12 2.09 3.86
CA VAL A 13 -8.53 2.12 4.31
C VAL A 13 -9.42 3.06 3.52
N VAL A 14 -8.83 4.03 2.81
CA VAL A 14 -9.55 5.03 2.00
C VAL A 14 -8.78 5.27 0.70
N ASP A 15 -9.52 5.58 -0.37
CA ASP A 15 -8.99 5.98 -1.69
C ASP A 15 -10.01 6.92 -2.36
N SER A 16 -9.69 7.41 -3.54
CA SER A 16 -10.52 8.18 -4.46
C SER A 16 -11.92 7.58 -4.68
N GLN A 17 -12.08 6.25 -4.61
CA GLN A 17 -13.37 5.59 -4.86
C GLN A 17 -14.26 5.47 -3.62
N SER A 18 -13.71 5.46 -2.39
CA SER A 18 -14.53 5.35 -1.18
C SER A 18 -13.82 5.77 0.11
N PHE A 19 -14.61 6.30 1.05
CA PHE A 19 -14.20 6.59 2.41
C PHE A 19 -15.04 5.76 3.42
N PRO A 20 -14.71 4.49 3.68
CA PRO A 20 -15.50 3.64 4.58
C PRO A 20 -15.17 3.84 6.07
N LEU A 21 -14.10 4.55 6.42
CA LEU A 21 -13.67 4.71 7.81
C LEU A 21 -14.50 5.79 8.52
N VAL A 22 -15.19 5.45 9.61
CA VAL A 22 -15.89 6.44 10.43
C VAL A 22 -14.89 7.13 11.37
N VAL A 23 -14.76 8.45 11.22
CA VAL A 23 -13.95 9.30 12.10
C VAL A 23 -14.88 10.23 12.85
N ASP A 24 -14.92 10.14 14.18
CA ASP A 24 -15.89 10.88 15.02
C ASP A 24 -15.83 12.41 14.80
N GLU A 25 -14.64 12.93 14.52
CA GLU A 25 -14.37 14.33 14.24
C GLU A 25 -14.80 14.76 12.82
N PHE A 26 -14.95 13.81 11.90
CA PHE A 26 -15.28 14.00 10.48
C PHE A 26 -16.29 12.94 9.98
N PRO A 27 -17.48 12.82 10.62
CA PRO A 27 -18.43 11.76 10.31
C PRO A 27 -18.95 11.86 8.87
N GLU A 28 -19.01 13.08 8.32
CA GLU A 28 -19.49 13.35 6.97
C GLU A 28 -18.69 12.64 5.87
N LEU A 29 -17.41 12.32 6.12
CA LEU A 29 -16.56 11.60 5.17
C LEU A 29 -17.11 10.20 4.90
N ALA A 30 -17.46 9.45 5.94
CA ALA A 30 -18.05 8.13 5.79
C ALA A 30 -19.53 8.18 5.40
N GLU A 31 -20.29 9.15 5.93
CA GLU A 31 -21.70 9.32 5.59
C GLU A 31 -21.93 9.56 4.09
N THR A 32 -20.99 10.24 3.42
CA THR A 32 -21.07 10.56 1.99
C THR A 32 -20.18 9.69 1.11
N GLY A 33 -19.03 9.23 1.61
CA GLY A 33 -18.00 8.54 0.84
C GLY A 33 -18.01 7.01 0.92
N ALA A 34 -18.76 6.40 1.85
CA ALA A 34 -18.88 4.95 1.90
C ALA A 34 -19.79 4.41 0.78
N TYR A 35 -19.48 3.22 0.26
CA TYR A 35 -20.31 2.58 -0.78
C TYR A 35 -21.74 2.30 -0.33
N ALA A 36 -21.96 2.08 0.96
CA ALA A 36 -23.26 1.89 1.59
C ALA A 36 -23.16 2.14 3.10
N ALA A 37 -24.30 2.42 3.74
CA ALA A 37 -24.36 2.68 5.18
C ALA A 37 -23.89 1.50 6.06
N ASP A 38 -23.94 0.27 5.54
CA ASP A 38 -23.44 -0.95 6.20
C ASP A 38 -22.07 -1.40 5.70
N LYS A 39 -21.43 -0.63 4.82
CA LYS A 39 -20.06 -0.84 4.32
C LYS A 39 -19.11 0.21 4.89
N VAL A 40 -19.12 0.29 6.22
CA VAL A 40 -18.29 1.21 6.99
C VAL A 40 -17.50 0.45 8.04
N TYR A 41 -16.38 1.03 8.47
CA TYR A 41 -15.62 0.60 9.63
C TYR A 41 -15.82 1.64 10.74
N THR A 42 -16.60 1.27 11.75
CA THR A 42 -16.83 2.12 12.94
C THR A 42 -15.58 2.16 13.82
N PRO A 43 -15.47 3.11 14.77
CA PRO A 43 -14.38 3.11 15.74
C PRO A 43 -14.28 1.78 16.51
N ASP A 44 -15.41 1.14 16.82
CA ASP A 44 -15.45 -0.16 17.49
C ASP A 44 -14.90 -1.28 16.59
N ASP A 45 -15.24 -1.29 15.29
CA ASP A 45 -14.69 -2.26 14.33
C ASP A 45 -13.16 -2.12 14.21
N VAL A 46 -12.66 -0.88 14.14
CA VAL A 46 -11.22 -0.59 14.09
C VAL A 46 -10.54 -1.11 15.36
N GLN A 47 -11.11 -0.87 16.54
CA GLN A 47 -10.57 -1.38 17.79
C GLN A 47 -10.62 -2.91 17.88
N GLU A 48 -11.67 -3.55 17.37
CA GLU A 48 -11.77 -5.00 17.29
C GLU A 48 -10.65 -5.58 16.40
N ILE A 49 -10.44 -5.02 15.21
CA ILE A 49 -9.37 -5.43 14.29
C ILE A 49 -8.00 -5.27 14.94
N VAL A 50 -7.71 -4.11 15.53
CA VAL A 50 -6.43 -3.83 16.21
C VAL A 50 -6.20 -4.80 17.36
N GLN A 51 -7.21 -5.03 18.21
CA GLN A 51 -7.08 -5.93 19.36
C GLN A 51 -6.91 -7.39 18.93
N TYR A 52 -7.65 -7.83 17.90
CA TYR A 52 -7.53 -9.18 17.36
C TYR A 52 -6.15 -9.40 16.73
N ALA A 53 -5.65 -8.45 15.96
CA ALA A 53 -4.30 -8.48 15.39
C ALA A 53 -3.24 -8.54 16.49
N ALA A 54 -3.35 -7.70 17.52
CA ALA A 54 -2.42 -7.67 18.65
C ALA A 54 -2.34 -9.02 19.40
N GLN A 55 -3.47 -9.70 19.60
CA GLN A 55 -3.50 -11.05 20.20
C GLN A 55 -2.73 -12.09 19.39
N LEU A 56 -2.54 -11.83 18.09
CA LEU A 56 -1.80 -12.67 17.16
C LEU A 56 -0.37 -12.20 16.91
N GLY A 57 0.08 -11.15 17.60
CA GLY A 57 1.40 -10.53 17.40
C GLY A 57 1.52 -9.78 16.07
N ILE A 58 0.40 -9.27 15.55
CA ILE A 58 0.32 -8.50 14.31
C ILE A 58 0.03 -7.04 14.68
N ASP A 59 0.86 -6.12 14.19
CA ASP A 59 0.60 -4.69 14.27
C ASP A 59 -0.28 -4.23 13.09
N VAL A 60 -1.06 -3.17 13.29
CA VAL A 60 -1.97 -2.61 12.28
C VAL A 60 -1.52 -1.21 11.93
N LEU A 61 -0.86 -1.08 10.79
CA LEU A 61 -0.52 0.18 10.15
C LEU A 61 -1.71 0.61 9.29
N VAL A 62 -2.29 1.77 9.56
CA VAL A 62 -3.34 2.36 8.71
C VAL A 62 -2.72 3.38 7.77
N GLU A 63 -3.27 3.43 6.56
CA GLU A 63 -2.94 4.41 5.54
C GLU A 63 -4.14 5.29 5.20
N ILE A 64 -3.89 6.61 5.19
CA ILE A 64 -4.74 7.59 4.52
C ILE A 64 -3.83 8.27 3.51
N ASP A 65 -3.93 7.82 2.26
CA ASP A 65 -3.07 8.30 1.19
C ASP A 65 -3.44 9.73 0.77
N MET A 66 -2.44 10.59 0.71
CA MET A 66 -2.56 12.00 0.41
C MET A 66 -1.27 12.56 -0.22
N PRO A 67 -1.35 13.61 -1.06
CA PRO A 67 -2.57 14.31 -1.50
C PRO A 67 -3.24 13.65 -2.71
N GLY A 68 -2.66 12.58 -3.27
CA GLY A 68 -3.28 11.72 -4.29
C GLY A 68 -4.55 11.03 -3.79
N HIS A 69 -5.16 10.17 -4.60
CA HIS A 69 -6.16 9.19 -4.14
C HIS A 69 -7.27 9.73 -3.19
N THR A 70 -7.78 10.93 -3.44
CA THR A 70 -8.64 11.65 -2.47
C THR A 70 -9.92 12.24 -3.07
N ASP A 71 -10.30 11.85 -4.30
CA ASP A 71 -11.51 12.37 -4.96
C ASP A 71 -12.77 12.27 -4.09
N ILE A 72 -12.92 11.18 -3.35
CA ILE A 72 -14.12 10.92 -2.55
C ILE A 72 -14.43 12.01 -1.51
N VAL A 73 -13.40 12.75 -1.06
CA VAL A 73 -13.56 13.88 -0.12
C VAL A 73 -14.42 15.00 -0.72
N SER A 74 -14.48 15.10 -2.06
CA SER A 74 -15.30 16.08 -2.78
C SER A 74 -16.80 15.96 -2.50
N LEU A 75 -17.27 14.78 -2.05
CA LEU A 75 -18.70 14.57 -1.78
C LEU A 75 -19.20 15.34 -0.55
N SER A 76 -18.36 15.53 0.45
CA SER A 76 -18.65 16.38 1.61
C SER A 76 -17.99 17.77 1.51
N HIS A 77 -16.85 17.86 0.81
CA HIS A 77 -16.04 19.07 0.68
C HIS A 77 -15.70 19.37 -0.80
N PRO A 78 -16.68 19.83 -1.61
CA PRO A 78 -16.50 19.95 -3.07
C PRO A 78 -15.39 20.93 -3.49
N ASP A 79 -15.10 21.94 -2.68
CA ASP A 79 -14.07 22.95 -2.97
C ASP A 79 -12.65 22.53 -2.54
N TRP A 80 -12.48 21.33 -1.96
CA TRP A 80 -11.18 20.90 -1.41
C TRP A 80 -10.36 20.00 -2.34
N VAL A 81 -10.98 19.47 -3.41
CA VAL A 81 -10.34 18.52 -4.33
C VAL A 81 -10.12 19.15 -5.70
N ALA A 82 -8.85 19.20 -6.15
CA ALA A 82 -8.48 19.56 -7.50
C ALA A 82 -8.85 18.44 -8.48
N CYS A 83 -9.35 18.83 -9.66
CA CYS A 83 -9.68 17.90 -10.77
C CYS A 83 -10.62 16.76 -10.39
N SER A 84 -11.49 16.99 -9.41
CA SER A 84 -12.47 16.01 -8.99
C SER A 84 -13.31 15.53 -10.18
N GLN A 85 -13.26 14.23 -10.43
CA GLN A 85 -13.94 13.53 -11.53
C GLN A 85 -13.74 14.18 -12.91
N ALA A 86 -12.59 14.85 -13.11
CA ALA A 86 -12.25 15.47 -14.37
C ALA A 86 -12.16 14.45 -15.51
N SER A 87 -12.53 14.88 -16.71
CA SER A 87 -12.55 14.03 -17.91
C SER A 87 -11.81 14.70 -19.07
N PRO A 88 -10.94 13.97 -19.81
CA PRO A 88 -10.61 12.56 -19.61
C PRO A 88 -9.75 12.33 -18.36
N TRP A 89 -10.16 11.39 -17.49
CA TRP A 89 -9.49 11.12 -16.20
C TRP A 89 -8.01 10.77 -16.38
N SER A 90 -7.64 10.12 -17.50
CA SER A 90 -6.28 9.69 -17.81
C SER A 90 -5.28 10.84 -18.01
N THR A 91 -5.75 12.08 -18.07
CA THR A 91 -4.89 13.27 -18.05
C THR A 91 -4.51 13.66 -16.62
N TYR A 92 -5.35 13.34 -15.65
CA TYR A 92 -5.32 13.88 -14.29
C TYR A 92 -5.05 12.83 -13.20
N ALA A 93 -5.10 11.55 -13.54
CA ALA A 93 -4.83 10.43 -12.63
C ALA A 93 -4.40 9.17 -13.41
N ALA A 94 -3.76 8.22 -12.72
CA ALA A 94 -3.42 6.91 -13.25
C ALA A 94 -4.65 6.01 -13.43
N GLU A 95 -5.70 6.25 -12.64
CA GLU A 95 -6.98 5.56 -12.71
C GLU A 95 -8.17 6.48 -12.35
N PRO A 96 -9.41 6.13 -12.73
CA PRO A 96 -10.60 6.90 -12.36
C PRO A 96 -11.13 6.52 -10.96
N PRO A 97 -11.75 7.48 -10.24
CA PRO A 97 -11.90 8.90 -10.60
C PRO A 97 -10.59 9.68 -10.36
N SER A 98 -10.37 10.73 -11.15
CA SER A 98 -9.31 11.68 -10.81
C SER A 98 -9.74 12.56 -9.64
N GLY A 99 -8.79 12.97 -8.80
CA GLY A 99 -9.02 13.94 -7.75
C GLY A 99 -7.91 13.91 -6.72
N GLN A 100 -7.40 15.10 -6.34
CA GLN A 100 -6.30 15.25 -5.39
C GLN A 100 -6.57 16.43 -4.46
N LEU A 101 -6.22 16.34 -3.17
CA LEU A 101 -6.42 17.43 -2.22
C LEU A 101 -5.70 18.71 -2.67
N ARG A 102 -6.38 19.86 -2.60
CA ARG A 102 -5.80 21.19 -2.82
C ARG A 102 -4.93 21.61 -1.65
N PHE A 103 -3.70 21.09 -1.60
CA PHE A 103 -2.75 21.33 -0.50
C PHE A 103 -2.18 22.77 -0.42
N THR A 104 -2.66 23.70 -1.26
CA THR A 104 -2.40 25.15 -1.12
C THR A 104 -3.45 25.86 -0.27
N THR A 105 -4.63 25.26 -0.10
CA THR A 105 -5.76 25.84 0.62
C THR A 105 -5.58 25.60 2.13
N PRO A 106 -5.49 26.65 2.98
CA PRO A 106 -5.20 26.47 4.41
C PRO A 106 -6.14 25.50 5.14
N ASP A 107 -7.45 25.61 4.88
CA ASP A 107 -8.45 24.72 5.49
C ASP A 107 -8.22 23.23 5.13
N VAL A 108 -7.69 22.96 3.93
CA VAL A 108 -7.38 21.59 3.46
C VAL A 108 -6.13 21.04 4.17
N VAL A 109 -5.12 21.89 4.40
CA VAL A 109 -3.91 21.51 5.16
C VAL A 109 -4.26 21.23 6.62
N ASP A 110 -5.08 22.09 7.24
CA ASP A 110 -5.56 21.92 8.61
C ASP A 110 -6.43 20.65 8.74
N PHE A 111 -7.29 20.39 7.75
CA PHE A 111 -8.08 19.18 7.66
C PHE A 111 -7.21 17.92 7.59
N ALA A 112 -6.25 17.85 6.65
CA ALA A 112 -5.39 16.68 6.48
C ALA A 112 -4.61 16.35 7.77
N SER A 113 -4.01 17.35 8.40
CA SER A 113 -3.31 17.21 9.67
C SER A 113 -4.24 16.72 10.79
N SER A 114 -5.44 17.30 10.88
CA SER A 114 -6.43 16.94 11.90
C SER A 114 -7.00 15.54 11.70
N LEU A 115 -7.25 15.13 10.46
CA LEU A 115 -7.72 13.80 10.09
C LEU A 115 -6.70 12.73 10.46
N VAL A 116 -5.44 12.92 10.06
CA VAL A 116 -4.35 12.00 10.40
C VAL A 116 -4.20 11.88 11.91
N LYS A 117 -4.25 13.01 12.65
CA LYS A 117 -4.20 12.99 14.12
C LYS A 117 -5.37 12.22 14.74
N ALA A 118 -6.59 12.46 14.26
CA ALA A 118 -7.81 11.83 14.78
C ALA A 118 -7.76 10.31 14.63
N VAL A 119 -7.25 9.81 13.50
CA VAL A 119 -7.14 8.37 13.23
C VAL A 119 -5.92 7.78 13.93
N ALA A 120 -4.73 8.34 13.71
CA ALA A 120 -3.47 7.79 14.23
C ALA A 120 -3.43 7.73 15.76
N SER A 121 -4.04 8.69 16.46
CA SER A 121 -4.09 8.69 17.93
C SER A 121 -4.91 7.55 18.54
N LYS A 122 -5.81 6.93 17.75
CA LYS A 122 -6.63 5.78 18.16
C LYS A 122 -5.96 4.43 17.88
N LEU A 123 -4.81 4.43 17.20
CA LEU A 123 -4.06 3.22 16.82
C LEU A 123 -2.91 2.94 17.78
N SER A 124 -2.62 1.67 18.04
CA SER A 124 -1.46 1.25 18.84
C SER A 124 -0.14 1.27 18.07
N SER A 125 -0.18 1.08 16.75
CA SER A 125 1.03 1.04 15.92
C SER A 125 1.85 2.31 16.07
N SER A 126 3.19 2.19 16.14
CA SER A 126 4.06 3.37 16.09
C SER A 126 4.14 4.00 14.69
N TYR A 127 3.53 3.38 13.69
CA TYR A 127 3.60 3.79 12.29
C TYR A 127 2.25 4.27 11.80
N PHE A 128 2.24 5.20 10.85
CA PHE A 128 1.06 5.61 10.11
C PHE A 128 1.48 5.99 8.69
N SER A 129 0.79 5.46 7.67
CA SER A 129 1.11 5.80 6.28
C SER A 129 0.31 7.03 5.85
N THR A 130 1.00 7.98 5.23
CA THR A 130 0.38 9.10 4.52
C THR A 130 0.40 8.90 3.02
N GLY A 131 0.83 7.72 2.55
CA GLY A 131 0.99 7.38 1.14
C GLY A 131 1.94 8.32 0.41
N GLY A 132 1.41 9.06 -0.55
CA GLY A 132 2.15 10.02 -1.37
C GLY A 132 2.64 9.46 -2.71
N ASP A 133 1.98 8.43 -3.21
CA ASP A 133 2.18 7.90 -4.57
C ASP A 133 1.41 8.72 -5.61
N GLU A 134 1.83 8.54 -6.86
CA GLU A 134 1.12 8.95 -8.07
C GLU A 134 0.60 10.41 -8.14
N ILE A 135 1.24 11.35 -7.43
CA ILE A 135 0.88 12.77 -7.49
C ILE A 135 0.95 13.29 -8.93
N ASN A 136 -0.21 13.57 -9.50
CA ASN A 136 -0.35 14.02 -10.88
C ASN A 136 -0.28 15.55 -10.96
N THR A 137 0.84 16.07 -11.48
CA THR A 137 1.05 17.54 -11.60
C THR A 137 0.12 18.20 -12.61
N ALA A 138 -0.29 17.49 -13.67
CA ALA A 138 -1.16 18.04 -14.70
C ALA A 138 -2.54 18.42 -14.15
N CYS A 139 -2.99 17.76 -13.07
CA CYS A 139 -4.15 18.19 -12.33
C CYS A 139 -3.96 19.59 -11.73
N PHE A 140 -2.91 19.78 -10.94
CA PHE A 140 -2.65 21.06 -10.27
C PHE A 140 -2.30 22.20 -11.23
N GLU A 141 -1.63 21.91 -12.35
CA GLU A 141 -1.32 22.89 -13.40
C GLU A 141 -2.58 23.47 -14.05
N GLN A 142 -3.66 22.68 -14.11
CA GLN A 142 -4.92 23.05 -14.75
C GLN A 142 -6.00 23.51 -13.74
N ASP A 143 -5.76 23.36 -12.44
CA ASP A 143 -6.67 23.82 -11.39
C ASP A 143 -6.50 25.32 -11.12
N GLU A 144 -7.48 26.13 -11.54
CA GLU A 144 -7.42 27.60 -11.45
C GLU A 144 -7.27 28.10 -10.01
N GLN A 145 -7.90 27.43 -9.04
CA GLN A 145 -7.82 27.81 -7.63
C GLN A 145 -6.42 27.55 -7.08
N PHE A 146 -5.87 26.36 -7.31
CA PHE A 146 -4.53 26.00 -6.89
C PHE A 146 -3.47 26.95 -7.47
N GLN A 147 -3.56 27.26 -8.78
CA GLN A 147 -2.64 28.21 -9.43
C GLN A 147 -2.79 29.63 -8.87
N LYS A 148 -4.01 30.06 -8.54
CA LYS A 148 -4.25 31.36 -7.90
C LYS A 148 -3.61 31.41 -6.52
N GLU A 149 -3.79 30.39 -5.69
CA GLU A 149 -3.25 30.33 -4.33
C GLU A 149 -1.71 30.27 -4.32
N LEU A 150 -1.09 29.55 -5.26
CA LEU A 150 0.37 29.61 -5.46
C LEU A 150 0.85 31.03 -5.76
N ASN A 151 0.17 31.74 -6.66
CA ASN A 151 0.52 33.11 -7.03
C ASN A 151 0.35 34.11 -5.86
N GLU A 152 -0.70 33.95 -5.06
CA GLU A 152 -0.98 34.81 -3.89
C GLU A 152 0.04 34.59 -2.76
N THR A 153 0.45 33.35 -2.55
CA THR A 153 1.44 32.98 -1.52
C THR A 153 2.88 33.13 -1.97
N GLY A 154 3.12 33.22 -3.29
CA GLY A 154 4.46 33.21 -3.88
C GLY A 154 5.17 31.86 -3.77
N LYS A 155 4.44 30.78 -3.45
CA LYS A 155 4.97 29.42 -3.41
C LYS A 155 5.05 28.83 -4.83
N THR A 156 5.94 27.86 -5.00
CA THR A 156 5.96 26.92 -6.13
C THR A 156 5.20 25.65 -5.76
N PHE A 157 4.93 24.78 -6.74
CA PHE A 157 4.39 23.44 -6.48
C PHE A 157 5.19 22.70 -5.40
N ASP A 158 6.50 22.54 -5.60
CA ASP A 158 7.39 21.84 -4.66
C ASP A 158 7.35 22.43 -3.25
N THR A 159 7.41 23.76 -3.12
CA THR A 159 7.44 24.41 -1.79
C THR A 159 6.07 24.43 -1.11
N ALA A 160 4.98 24.30 -1.87
CA ALA A 160 3.65 24.06 -1.32
C ALA A 160 3.49 22.60 -0.86
N LEU A 161 3.94 21.64 -1.66
CA LEU A 161 3.89 20.21 -1.31
C LEU A 161 4.79 19.90 -0.11
N ASP A 162 6.02 20.44 -0.08
CA ASP A 162 6.94 20.31 1.06
C ASP A 162 6.30 20.84 2.35
N ALA A 163 5.67 22.03 2.30
CA ALA A 163 4.96 22.58 3.46
C ALA A 163 3.81 21.68 3.93
N PHE A 164 3.00 21.17 3.01
CA PHE A 164 1.90 20.24 3.34
C PHE A 164 2.41 18.97 4.01
N ILE A 165 3.45 18.34 3.45
CA ILE A 165 4.05 17.12 4.02
C ILE A 165 4.66 17.42 5.40
N GLN A 166 5.35 18.55 5.56
CA GLN A 166 5.90 18.96 6.86
C GLN A 166 4.82 19.15 7.93
N ASP A 167 3.67 19.74 7.59
CA ASP A 167 2.55 19.92 8.54
C ASP A 167 1.92 18.58 8.95
N VAL A 168 1.64 17.71 7.98
CA VAL A 168 1.03 16.39 8.22
C VAL A 168 2.00 15.47 8.99
N HIS A 169 3.27 15.38 8.57
CA HIS A 169 4.28 14.55 9.25
C HIS A 169 4.69 15.13 10.61
N GLY A 170 4.74 16.46 10.74
CA GLY A 170 4.94 17.12 12.03
C GLY A 170 3.85 16.74 13.03
N THR A 171 2.59 16.68 12.58
CA THR A 171 1.47 16.24 13.40
C THR A 171 1.61 14.78 13.86
N LEU A 172 2.09 13.88 13.00
CA LEU A 172 2.40 12.49 13.37
C LEU A 172 3.50 12.42 14.44
N HIS A 173 4.59 13.18 14.27
CA HIS A 173 5.68 13.22 15.24
C HIS A 173 5.23 13.76 16.61
N ASP A 174 4.35 14.76 16.64
CA ASP A 174 3.78 15.32 17.88
C ASP A 174 3.01 14.28 18.71
N ILE A 175 2.49 13.23 18.06
CA ILE A 175 1.82 12.09 18.72
C ILE A 175 2.67 10.81 18.73
N ASN A 176 3.99 10.93 18.52
CA ASN A 176 4.97 9.86 18.52
C ASN A 176 4.69 8.75 17.49
N LYS A 177 4.25 9.13 16.29
CA LYS A 177 4.12 8.23 15.14
C LYS A 177 5.21 8.54 14.13
N THR A 178 5.76 7.49 13.51
CA THR A 178 6.70 7.59 12.40
C THR A 178 5.93 7.48 11.09
N PRO A 179 6.10 8.45 10.17
CA PRO A 179 5.49 8.39 8.84
C PRO A 179 6.00 7.22 8.00
N VAL A 180 5.08 6.62 7.24
CA VAL A 180 5.37 5.68 6.15
C VAL A 180 4.88 6.32 4.84
N VAL A 181 5.67 6.20 3.78
CA VAL A 181 5.37 6.80 2.47
C VAL A 181 5.73 5.85 1.33
N TRP A 182 5.13 6.08 0.16
CA TRP A 182 5.56 5.47 -1.09
C TRP A 182 6.83 6.15 -1.64
N GLU A 183 7.54 5.45 -2.53
CA GLU A 183 8.90 5.83 -2.93
C GLU A 183 9.01 7.16 -3.69
N GLU A 184 7.94 7.61 -4.31
CA GLU A 184 7.85 8.88 -5.04
C GLU A 184 8.17 10.07 -4.15
N MET A 185 7.76 10.03 -2.87
CA MET A 185 8.10 11.07 -1.89
C MET A 185 9.61 11.28 -1.74
N VAL A 186 10.42 10.26 -2.03
CA VAL A 186 11.87 10.30 -1.93
C VAL A 186 12.55 10.43 -3.28
N LEU A 187 12.01 9.82 -4.33
CA LEU A 187 12.65 9.72 -5.64
C LEU A 187 12.23 10.84 -6.60
N ASP A 188 10.96 11.23 -6.58
CA ASP A 188 10.36 12.08 -7.60
C ASP A 188 9.98 13.45 -7.07
N GLN A 189 9.56 13.52 -5.80
CA GLN A 189 9.16 14.76 -5.15
C GLN A 189 10.33 15.48 -4.49
N ASN A 190 10.29 16.81 -4.54
CA ASN A 190 11.27 17.68 -3.91
C ASN A 190 10.77 18.14 -2.53
N VAL A 191 10.59 17.17 -1.64
CA VAL A 191 10.11 17.38 -0.26
C VAL A 191 11.16 16.98 0.76
N THR A 192 11.09 17.60 1.93
CA THR A 192 11.90 17.29 3.09
C THR A 192 11.20 16.21 3.90
N LEU A 193 11.91 15.13 4.21
CA LEU A 193 11.41 14.05 5.06
C LEU A 193 12.35 13.83 6.23
N SER A 194 11.81 13.40 7.37
CA SER A 194 12.64 13.02 8.51
C SER A 194 13.36 11.71 8.25
N ASN A 195 14.59 11.56 8.76
CA ASN A 195 15.41 10.36 8.53
C ASN A 195 14.79 9.07 9.12
N ASP A 196 13.80 9.16 10.01
CA ASP A 196 13.10 8.00 10.54
C ASP A 196 11.96 7.52 9.64
N THR A 197 11.55 8.31 8.63
CA THR A 197 10.55 7.97 7.62
C THR A 197 10.86 6.63 6.97
N ILE A 198 9.83 5.80 6.86
CA ILE A 198 9.92 4.47 6.22
C ILE A 198 9.37 4.59 4.80
N VAL A 199 10.07 4.00 3.84
CA VAL A 199 9.73 4.08 2.43
C VAL A 199 9.35 2.71 1.90
N ILE A 200 8.18 2.61 1.29
CA ILE A 200 7.73 1.40 0.61
C ILE A 200 8.15 1.49 -0.86
N VAL A 201 8.99 0.55 -1.29
CA VAL A 201 9.51 0.46 -2.67
C VAL A 201 8.56 -0.41 -3.48
N TRP A 202 7.80 0.19 -4.40
CA TRP A 202 6.68 -0.50 -5.06
C TRP A 202 6.76 -0.55 -6.58
N ILE A 203 7.44 0.36 -7.29
CA ILE A 203 7.43 0.32 -8.76
C ILE A 203 8.38 -0.77 -9.25
N SER A 204 9.64 -0.71 -8.82
CA SER A 204 10.69 -1.63 -9.25
C SER A 204 11.59 -2.04 -8.10
N SER A 205 11.95 -3.33 -8.03
CA SER A 205 12.92 -3.83 -7.07
C SER A 205 14.27 -3.11 -7.12
N GLU A 206 14.63 -2.53 -8.28
CA GLU A 206 15.86 -1.76 -8.47
C GLU A 206 15.86 -0.43 -7.70
N ASN A 207 14.69 0.12 -7.33
CA ASN A 207 14.60 1.40 -6.64
C ASN A 207 15.09 1.32 -5.18
N ALA A 208 15.14 0.13 -4.58
CA ALA A 208 15.63 -0.06 -3.21
C ALA A 208 17.04 0.50 -2.99
N ALA A 209 17.94 0.32 -3.96
CA ALA A 209 19.29 0.87 -3.88
C ALA A 209 19.29 2.41 -3.89
N LYS A 210 18.42 3.04 -4.69
CA LYS A 210 18.28 4.51 -4.76
C LYS A 210 17.74 5.10 -3.46
N ILE A 211 16.78 4.42 -2.83
CA ILE A 211 16.28 4.79 -1.51
C ILE A 211 17.37 4.64 -0.44
N ALA A 212 18.13 3.54 -0.48
CA ALA A 212 19.22 3.30 0.46
C ALA A 212 20.36 4.32 0.32
N GLU A 213 20.68 4.78 -0.89
CA GLU A 213 21.64 5.87 -1.15
C GLU A 213 21.22 7.19 -0.51
N LYS A 214 19.91 7.42 -0.37
CA LYS A 214 19.33 8.56 0.35
C LYS A 214 19.20 8.31 1.86
N ASN A 215 19.66 7.15 2.34
CA ASN A 215 19.72 6.76 3.76
C ASN A 215 18.36 6.68 4.46
N PHE A 216 17.33 6.23 3.74
CA PHE A 216 16.00 5.92 4.31
C PHE A 216 15.82 4.43 4.57
N LYS A 217 14.93 4.12 5.52
CA LYS A 217 14.52 2.74 5.80
C LYS A 217 13.59 2.22 4.70
N ILE A 218 13.74 0.95 4.34
CA ILE A 218 13.07 0.34 3.19
C ILE A 218 12.15 -0.78 3.63
N VAL A 219 10.94 -0.78 3.09
CA VAL A 219 10.06 -1.95 3.02
C VAL A 219 9.92 -2.34 1.55
N HIS A 220 10.29 -3.57 1.21
CA HIS A 220 10.13 -4.07 -0.15
C HIS A 220 8.67 -4.40 -0.44
N GLY A 221 8.06 -3.72 -1.41
CA GLY A 221 6.80 -4.10 -2.01
C GLY A 221 6.81 -4.08 -3.53
N PRO A 222 7.92 -4.35 -4.25
CA PRO A 222 7.99 -3.98 -5.66
C PRO A 222 7.06 -4.81 -6.56
N SER A 223 6.45 -4.14 -7.54
CA SER A 223 5.36 -4.63 -8.37
C SER A 223 5.78 -5.76 -9.29
N ASP A 224 7.07 -5.86 -9.62
CA ASP A 224 7.66 -6.97 -10.34
C ASP A 224 7.60 -8.29 -9.55
N TYR A 225 7.50 -8.27 -8.21
CA TYR A 225 7.47 -9.47 -7.36
C TYR A 225 6.20 -9.66 -6.51
N PHE A 226 5.67 -8.59 -5.89
CA PHE A 226 4.81 -8.73 -4.71
C PHE A 226 3.39 -8.16 -4.84
N TYR A 227 2.98 -7.75 -6.04
CA TYR A 227 1.60 -7.36 -6.29
C TYR A 227 0.74 -8.60 -6.59
N LEU A 228 -0.29 -8.81 -5.77
CA LEU A 228 -1.18 -9.96 -5.85
C LEU A 228 -2.30 -9.80 -6.88
N ASP A 229 -2.68 -8.57 -7.16
CA ASP A 229 -3.76 -8.17 -8.07
C ASP A 229 -3.39 -8.32 -9.56
N CYS A 230 -2.10 -8.23 -9.91
CA CYS A 230 -1.62 -8.35 -11.30
C CYS A 230 -2.03 -9.67 -11.99
N GLY A 231 -2.18 -9.59 -13.31
CA GLY A 231 -2.45 -10.75 -14.17
C GLY A 231 -3.92 -11.19 -14.19
N SER A 232 -4.83 -10.33 -13.71
CA SER A 232 -6.28 -10.56 -13.72
C SER A 232 -6.99 -9.94 -14.94
N GLY A 233 -6.24 -9.31 -15.85
CA GLY A 233 -6.79 -8.48 -16.92
C GLY A 233 -6.92 -7.01 -16.50
N GLY A 234 -7.42 -6.17 -17.41
CA GLY A 234 -7.75 -4.77 -17.10
C GLY A 234 -9.20 -4.62 -16.62
N TRP A 235 -9.45 -3.64 -15.75
CA TRP A 235 -10.79 -3.34 -15.24
C TRP A 235 -11.45 -2.12 -15.91
N ILE A 236 -10.66 -1.29 -16.61
CA ILE A 236 -11.15 -0.11 -17.32
C ILE A 236 -12.12 -0.50 -18.45
N GLY A 237 -13.30 0.12 -18.45
CA GLY A 237 -14.35 -0.11 -19.45
C GLY A 237 -13.94 0.29 -20.87
N ASN A 238 -14.60 -0.32 -21.87
CA ASN A 238 -14.35 -0.07 -23.30
C ASN A 238 -12.89 -0.30 -23.75
N ASN A 239 -12.15 -1.16 -23.05
CA ASN A 239 -10.79 -1.56 -23.41
C ASN A 239 -10.69 -3.10 -23.54
N PRO A 240 -11.16 -3.69 -24.64
CA PRO A 240 -11.24 -5.16 -24.79
C PRO A 240 -9.89 -5.88 -24.84
N THR A 241 -8.79 -5.14 -25.02
CA THR A 241 -7.42 -5.64 -25.00
C THR A 241 -6.65 -5.15 -23.77
N GLY A 242 -7.33 -4.54 -22.81
CA GLY A 242 -6.75 -4.04 -21.58
C GLY A 242 -6.22 -5.18 -20.71
N ASN A 243 -5.12 -4.91 -20.04
CA ASN A 243 -4.52 -5.83 -19.08
C ASN A 243 -4.16 -5.06 -17.80
N SER A 244 -3.80 -5.77 -16.73
CA SER A 244 -3.28 -5.10 -15.54
C SER A 244 -1.94 -4.44 -15.89
N TRP A 245 -1.68 -3.26 -15.32
CA TRP A 245 -0.48 -2.48 -15.64
C TRP A 245 0.80 -3.21 -15.21
N CYS A 246 0.71 -4.03 -14.16
CA CYS A 246 1.80 -4.77 -13.55
C CYS A 246 1.87 -6.24 -13.98
N ASP A 247 1.30 -6.60 -15.14
CA ASP A 247 1.39 -7.95 -15.69
C ASP A 247 2.84 -8.46 -15.82
N PRO A 248 3.09 -9.78 -15.77
CA PRO A 248 2.11 -10.86 -15.65
C PRO A 248 1.69 -11.12 -14.20
N PHE A 249 0.78 -12.08 -13.99
CA PHE A 249 0.46 -12.66 -12.67
C PHE A 249 1.73 -13.06 -11.92
N LYS A 250 1.86 -12.61 -10.67
CA LYS A 250 3.01 -12.94 -9.82
C LYS A 250 2.86 -14.33 -9.22
N GLY A 251 3.57 -15.28 -9.82
CA GLY A 251 3.65 -16.66 -9.34
C GLY A 251 4.43 -16.75 -8.03
N TRP A 252 4.05 -17.71 -7.18
CA TRP A 252 4.69 -17.93 -5.89
C TRP A 252 6.21 -18.20 -6.02
N GLN A 253 6.63 -18.88 -7.08
CA GLN A 253 8.05 -19.15 -7.35
C GLN A 253 8.85 -17.86 -7.52
N HIS A 254 8.28 -16.89 -8.24
CA HIS A 254 8.97 -15.64 -8.55
C HIS A 254 9.17 -14.80 -7.29
N ALA A 255 8.10 -14.61 -6.51
CA ALA A 255 8.17 -13.94 -5.21
C ALA A 255 9.17 -14.62 -4.26
N TYR A 256 9.23 -15.96 -4.25
CA TYR A 256 10.13 -16.72 -3.38
C TYR A 256 11.61 -16.63 -3.78
N THR A 257 11.92 -16.30 -5.03
CA THR A 257 13.31 -16.09 -5.51
C THR A 257 13.86 -14.70 -5.24
N PHE A 258 13.06 -13.79 -4.65
CA PHE A 258 13.50 -12.44 -4.37
C PHE A 258 14.62 -12.42 -3.33
N ASP A 259 15.69 -11.67 -3.62
CA ASP A 259 16.78 -11.40 -2.69
C ASP A 259 16.60 -9.97 -2.12
N PRO A 260 16.18 -9.82 -0.85
CA PRO A 260 15.95 -8.51 -0.24
C PRO A 260 17.21 -7.65 -0.10
N LEU A 261 18.40 -8.23 -0.24
CA LEU A 261 19.67 -7.54 -0.03
C LEU A 261 20.44 -7.31 -1.34
N ALA A 262 19.85 -7.68 -2.48
CA ALA A 262 20.47 -7.53 -3.78
C ALA A 262 20.87 -6.06 -4.04
N ASN A 263 22.08 -5.87 -4.55
CA ASN A 263 22.64 -4.57 -4.94
C ASN A 263 22.79 -3.55 -3.79
N LEU A 264 22.71 -3.98 -2.52
CA LEU A 264 22.96 -3.14 -1.35
C LEU A 264 24.36 -3.41 -0.76
N THR A 265 25.02 -2.37 -0.23
CA THR A 265 26.20 -2.58 0.63
C THR A 265 25.81 -3.18 1.97
N SER A 266 26.80 -3.64 2.75
CA SER A 266 26.54 -4.17 4.10
C SER A 266 25.92 -3.13 5.04
N GLU A 267 26.29 -1.87 4.88
CA GLU A 267 25.71 -0.75 5.63
C GLU A 267 24.26 -0.48 5.18
N GLN A 268 24.03 -0.42 3.87
CA GLN A 268 22.69 -0.20 3.31
C GLN A 268 21.72 -1.35 3.62
N ALA A 269 22.20 -2.59 3.69
CA ALA A 269 21.40 -3.74 4.08
C ALA A 269 20.74 -3.57 5.48
N THR A 270 21.32 -2.76 6.37
CA THR A 270 20.73 -2.47 7.68
C THR A 270 19.51 -1.54 7.62
N LEU A 271 19.27 -0.89 6.49
CA LEU A 271 18.09 -0.05 6.24
C LEU A 271 16.86 -0.87 5.84
N VAL A 272 17.04 -2.13 5.42
CA VAL A 272 15.93 -3.01 5.00
C VAL A 272 15.18 -3.50 6.25
N MET A 273 13.91 -3.09 6.37
CA MET A 273 13.03 -3.47 7.48
C MET A 273 12.25 -4.77 7.23
N GLY A 274 12.12 -5.17 5.97
CA GLY A 274 11.37 -6.35 5.56
C GLY A 274 10.68 -6.12 4.22
N GLY A 275 9.50 -6.71 4.05
CA GLY A 275 8.70 -6.49 2.86
C GLY A 275 7.22 -6.80 3.06
N GLN A 276 6.45 -6.38 2.07
CA GLN A 276 5.00 -6.41 2.03
C GLN A 276 4.56 -7.10 0.74
N GLN A 277 3.49 -7.88 0.85
CA GLN A 277 2.75 -8.33 -0.32
C GLN A 277 1.50 -7.48 -0.43
N LEU A 278 1.27 -6.92 -1.61
CA LEU A 278 0.22 -5.92 -1.83
C LEU A 278 -0.94 -6.59 -2.54
N LEU A 279 -2.15 -6.27 -2.10
CA LEU A 279 -3.36 -6.62 -2.80
C LEU A 279 -4.17 -5.35 -3.00
N TRP A 280 -4.10 -4.79 -4.20
CA TRP A 280 -5.02 -3.74 -4.61
C TRP A 280 -6.40 -4.34 -4.95
N THR A 281 -7.45 -3.54 -4.80
CA THR A 281 -8.84 -4.05 -4.68
C THR A 281 -9.80 -3.60 -5.76
N GLU A 282 -9.32 -3.06 -6.88
CA GLU A 282 -10.12 -2.67 -8.04
C GLU A 282 -10.93 -3.87 -8.59
N GLN A 283 -10.39 -5.08 -8.47
CA GLN A 283 -11.03 -6.34 -8.86
C GLN A 283 -11.07 -7.39 -7.74
N ASN A 284 -10.86 -7.00 -6.48
CA ASN A 284 -10.87 -7.91 -5.35
C ASN A 284 -11.89 -7.51 -4.29
N GLY A 285 -12.53 -8.52 -3.68
CA GLY A 285 -13.53 -8.34 -2.64
C GLY A 285 -13.52 -9.51 -1.65
N PRO A 286 -14.44 -9.53 -0.66
CA PRO A 286 -14.53 -10.59 0.34
C PRO A 286 -14.58 -12.01 -0.26
N GLU A 287 -15.18 -12.16 -1.44
CA GLU A 287 -15.33 -13.42 -2.15
C GLU A 287 -14.04 -13.95 -2.79
N SER A 288 -13.08 -13.08 -3.12
CA SER A 288 -11.84 -13.46 -3.80
C SER A 288 -10.61 -13.38 -2.89
N LEU A 289 -10.68 -12.57 -1.82
CA LEU A 289 -9.59 -12.26 -0.89
C LEU A 289 -8.71 -13.46 -0.55
N ASP A 290 -9.31 -14.51 0.01
CA ASP A 290 -8.57 -15.69 0.46
C ASP A 290 -7.81 -16.38 -0.68
N SER A 291 -8.44 -16.51 -1.83
CA SER A 291 -7.87 -17.23 -2.98
C SER A 291 -6.84 -16.41 -3.74
N THR A 292 -6.95 -15.07 -3.71
CA THR A 292 -5.98 -14.17 -4.30
C THR A 292 -4.72 -14.09 -3.43
N VAL A 293 -4.89 -13.91 -2.12
CA VAL A 293 -3.79 -13.78 -1.15
C VAL A 293 -3.10 -15.11 -0.91
N TRP A 294 -3.86 -16.15 -0.58
CA TRP A 294 -3.30 -17.42 -0.10
C TRP A 294 -3.28 -18.50 -1.18
N PRO A 295 -2.19 -19.29 -1.28
CA PRO A 295 -1.05 -19.32 -0.38
C PRO A 295 0.13 -18.45 -0.84
N ARG A 296 -0.01 -17.60 -1.87
CA ARG A 296 1.10 -16.78 -2.40
C ARG A 296 1.73 -15.88 -1.33
N ALA A 297 0.94 -15.30 -0.43
CA ALA A 297 1.47 -14.50 0.67
C ALA A 297 2.41 -15.26 1.60
N ALA A 298 2.20 -16.56 1.78
CA ALA A 298 3.07 -17.37 2.61
C ALA A 298 4.52 -17.44 2.09
N THR A 299 4.76 -17.23 0.79
CA THR A 299 6.13 -17.24 0.26
C THR A 299 6.92 -16.03 0.70
N SER A 300 6.33 -14.83 0.61
CA SER A 300 6.96 -13.59 1.08
C SER A 300 7.25 -13.65 2.58
N ALA A 301 6.38 -14.31 3.36
CA ALA A 301 6.63 -14.50 4.78
C ALA A 301 7.94 -15.25 5.05
N GLU A 302 8.26 -16.30 4.27
CA GLU A 302 9.54 -17.00 4.44
C GLU A 302 10.72 -16.19 3.86
N THR A 303 10.54 -15.55 2.70
CA THR A 303 11.53 -14.67 2.09
C THR A 303 12.04 -13.60 3.06
N PHE A 304 11.14 -12.91 3.76
CA PHE A 304 11.53 -11.87 4.71
C PHE A 304 11.79 -12.38 6.13
N TRP A 305 11.49 -13.65 6.44
CA TRP A 305 11.79 -14.25 7.75
C TRP A 305 13.19 -14.85 7.82
N THR A 306 13.61 -15.61 6.80
CA THR A 306 14.93 -16.25 6.79
C THR A 306 15.91 -15.61 5.81
N ALA A 307 15.44 -15.01 4.71
CA ALA A 307 16.20 -14.50 3.56
C ALA A 307 17.06 -15.54 2.81
N THR A 308 17.67 -16.47 3.54
CA THR A 308 18.49 -17.58 3.07
C THR A 308 18.09 -18.87 3.79
N GLN A 309 18.62 -20.00 3.33
CA GLN A 309 18.55 -21.27 4.05
C GLN A 309 19.44 -21.25 5.30
N PRO A 310 19.28 -22.17 6.27
CA PRO A 310 20.09 -22.21 7.50
C PRO A 310 21.60 -22.32 7.27
N ASP A 311 22.03 -22.83 6.12
CA ASP A 311 23.45 -22.93 5.72
C ASP A 311 23.96 -21.68 4.97
N GLY A 312 23.13 -20.65 4.83
CA GLY A 312 23.43 -19.41 4.12
C GLY A 312 23.23 -19.47 2.61
N SER A 313 22.78 -20.61 2.06
CA SER A 313 22.48 -20.71 0.63
C SER A 313 21.17 -19.99 0.26
N ALA A 314 21.01 -19.67 -1.02
CA ALA A 314 19.79 -19.04 -1.53
C ALA A 314 18.55 -19.93 -1.30
N LEU A 315 17.39 -19.29 -1.22
CA LEU A 315 16.12 -20.02 -1.11
C LEU A 315 15.88 -20.89 -2.35
N ASP A 316 15.54 -22.16 -2.12
CA ASP A 316 15.31 -23.12 -3.20
C ASP A 316 13.81 -23.35 -3.43
N VAL A 317 13.35 -22.93 -4.60
CA VAL A 317 11.96 -23.10 -5.06
C VAL A 317 11.55 -24.56 -5.05
N ASN A 318 12.45 -25.49 -5.41
CA ASN A 318 12.11 -26.90 -5.51
C ASN A 318 11.72 -27.49 -4.14
N THR A 319 12.52 -27.21 -3.11
CA THR A 319 12.25 -27.66 -1.73
C THR A 319 11.16 -26.84 -1.02
N ALA A 320 10.81 -25.66 -1.54
CA ALA A 320 9.72 -24.85 -1.01
C ALA A 320 8.32 -25.36 -1.37
N LEU A 321 8.13 -25.88 -2.59
CA LEU A 321 6.81 -26.27 -3.08
C LEU A 321 6.09 -27.30 -2.18
N PRO A 322 6.70 -28.41 -1.72
CA PRO A 322 6.03 -29.34 -0.81
C PRO A 322 5.60 -28.70 0.52
N ARG A 323 6.41 -27.77 1.06
CA ARG A 323 6.09 -27.04 2.30
C ARG A 323 4.95 -26.05 2.07
N LEU A 324 4.94 -25.37 0.92
CA LEU A 324 3.86 -24.46 0.57
C LEU A 324 2.52 -25.18 0.37
N HIS A 325 2.53 -26.40 -0.20
CA HIS A 325 1.34 -27.27 -0.23
C HIS A 325 0.85 -27.61 1.18
N GLU A 326 1.74 -27.96 2.11
CA GLU A 326 1.37 -28.21 3.50
C GLU A 326 0.75 -26.97 4.17
N VAL A 327 1.34 -25.79 3.98
CA VAL A 327 0.77 -24.52 4.46
C VAL A 327 -0.63 -24.32 3.89
N ARG A 328 -0.80 -24.51 2.57
CA ARG A 328 -2.11 -24.39 1.92
C ARG A 328 -3.16 -25.32 2.54
N TYR A 329 -2.84 -26.60 2.75
CA TYR A 329 -3.78 -27.54 3.36
C TYR A 329 -4.13 -27.14 4.80
N ARG A 330 -3.16 -26.68 5.59
CA ARG A 330 -3.42 -26.14 6.93
C ARG A 330 -4.32 -24.91 6.91
N LEU A 331 -4.18 -24.02 5.91
CA LEU A 331 -5.08 -22.86 5.75
C LEU A 331 -6.52 -23.31 5.46
N LEU A 332 -6.70 -24.30 4.58
CA LEU A 332 -8.03 -24.86 4.28
C LEU A 332 -8.68 -25.49 5.53
N GLU A 333 -7.91 -26.22 6.35
CA GLU A 333 -8.41 -26.76 7.64
C GLU A 333 -8.85 -25.66 8.63
N LYS A 334 -8.38 -24.43 8.44
CA LYS A 334 -8.75 -23.25 9.23
C LYS A 334 -9.87 -22.42 8.58
N GLY A 335 -10.45 -22.89 7.49
CA GLY A 335 -11.52 -22.19 6.78
C GLY A 335 -11.05 -21.07 5.85
N ILE A 336 -9.74 -20.94 5.61
CA ILE A 336 -9.18 -19.94 4.69
C ILE A 336 -9.14 -20.55 3.28
N GLY A 337 -9.84 -19.94 2.34
CA GLY A 337 -10.06 -20.40 0.95
C GLY A 337 -8.83 -20.33 0.04
N ALA A 338 -7.69 -20.90 0.46
CA ALA A 338 -6.42 -20.82 -0.26
C ALA A 338 -6.42 -21.54 -1.64
N LYS A 339 -5.99 -20.84 -2.69
CA LYS A 339 -5.97 -21.32 -4.08
C LYS A 339 -5.04 -22.52 -4.27
N ALA A 340 -5.44 -23.47 -5.11
CA ALA A 340 -4.60 -24.61 -5.48
C ALA A 340 -3.39 -24.16 -6.30
N LEU A 341 -2.21 -24.69 -5.97
CA LEU A 341 -0.95 -24.39 -6.65
C LEU A 341 -0.67 -25.33 -7.83
N GLN A 342 -1.17 -26.57 -7.75
CA GLN A 342 -0.98 -27.63 -8.73
C GLN A 342 -2.17 -28.59 -8.70
N PRO A 343 -2.33 -29.47 -9.72
CA PRO A 343 -3.22 -30.62 -9.61
C PRO A 343 -2.94 -31.41 -8.32
N GLU A 344 -3.99 -31.87 -7.66
CA GLU A 344 -3.87 -32.57 -6.36
C GLU A 344 -2.95 -33.81 -6.42
N TRP A 345 -2.91 -34.50 -7.57
CA TRP A 345 -1.99 -35.60 -7.79
C TRP A 345 -0.52 -35.23 -7.56
N CYS A 346 -0.12 -34.02 -8.00
CA CYS A 346 1.20 -33.44 -7.81
C CYS A 346 1.44 -33.02 -6.37
N ALA A 347 0.45 -32.38 -5.75
CA ALA A 347 0.54 -31.91 -4.36
C ALA A 347 0.79 -33.08 -3.38
N LEU A 348 0.21 -34.26 -3.65
CA LEU A 348 0.37 -35.47 -2.86
C LEU A 348 1.65 -36.26 -3.19
N ARG A 349 2.42 -35.86 -4.21
CA ARG A 349 3.62 -36.56 -4.69
C ARG A 349 4.75 -35.57 -4.97
N PRO A 350 5.46 -35.13 -3.91
CA PRO A 350 6.56 -34.18 -4.04
C PRO A 350 7.50 -34.53 -5.19
N PHE A 351 7.91 -33.52 -5.95
CA PHE A 351 8.89 -33.56 -7.04
C PHE A 351 8.48 -34.31 -8.31
N LEU A 352 7.40 -35.11 -8.32
CA LEU A 352 7.01 -35.88 -9.53
C LEU A 352 6.44 -35.03 -10.67
N CYS A 353 6.08 -33.78 -10.39
CA CYS A 353 5.59 -32.83 -11.39
C CYS A 353 6.59 -31.71 -11.69
N ASN A 354 7.85 -31.89 -11.28
CA ASN A 354 8.91 -30.96 -11.63
C ASN A 354 9.23 -31.07 -13.12
N ILE A 355 9.51 -29.93 -13.74
CA ILE A 355 10.18 -29.92 -15.04
C ILE A 355 11.64 -30.30 -14.75
N GLU A 356 12.11 -31.41 -15.29
CA GLU A 356 13.55 -31.74 -15.26
C GLU A 356 14.28 -30.66 -16.06
N ALA A 357 15.31 -30.07 -15.45
CA ALA A 357 16.12 -29.01 -16.04
C ALA A 357 17.00 -29.52 -17.18
#